data_AF-A0A2P4YNN9-F1
#
_entry.id   AF-A0A2P4YNN9-F1
#
_cell.length_a   1.000
_cell.length_b   1.000
_cell.length_c   1.000
_cell.angle_alpha   90.00
_cell.angle_beta   90.00
_cell.angle_gamma   90.00
#
_symmetry.space_group_name_H-M   'P 1'
#
loop_
_entity.id
_entity.type
_entity.pdbx_description
1 polymer ?
#
loop_
_entity_poly.entity_id
_entity_poly.type
_entity_poly.pdbx_seq_one_letter_code
_entity_poly.pdbx_strand_id
1 'polypeptide(L)'
;MARADVVIVHHANLMDGEELKTLMKCLRMLMNWQRRPVIATSQMKVMGLIPADRLLSSDNRGITLESMPSLRGRLALVVCGVGNPDSVAKVVEKLDCWVRVELKAFPDHHAFNSGDIHDILDWRNEDVVVVTTEKDFARSSRAMEALAEEVDLRILKCELELLYNADQVKERM
;
A
#
# COMPACT_ATOMS: atom_id res chain seq x y z
N MET A 1 -6.14 5.92 27.36
CA MET A 1 -6.71 4.61 26.96
C MET A 1 -7.87 4.10 27.85
N ALA A 2 -8.11 4.64 29.05
CA ALA A 2 -9.15 4.13 29.97
C ALA A 2 -10.62 4.16 29.48
N ARG A 3 -10.90 4.80 28.33
CA ARG A 3 -12.23 4.88 27.69
C ARG A 3 -12.32 4.13 26.36
N ALA A 4 -11.24 3.49 25.89
CA ALA A 4 -11.26 2.80 24.61
C ALA A 4 -11.94 1.43 24.76
N ASP A 5 -12.93 1.17 23.90
CA ASP A 5 -13.60 -0.14 23.81
C ASP A 5 -12.89 -1.07 22.81
N VAL A 6 -12.12 -0.49 21.89
CA VAL A 6 -11.25 -1.19 20.93
C VAL A 6 -9.90 -0.48 20.84
N VAL A 7 -8.81 -1.25 20.85
CA VAL A 7 -7.44 -0.79 20.61
C VAL A 7 -6.84 -1.63 19.49
N ILE A 8 -6.41 -0.99 18.40
CA ILE A 8 -5.75 -1.65 17.28
C ILE A 8 -4.27 -1.30 17.29
N VAL A 9 -3.41 -2.31 17.36
CA VAL A 9 -1.95 -2.18 17.17
C VAL A 9 -1.63 -2.44 15.71
N HIS A 10 -1.24 -1.39 14.98
CA HIS A 10 -0.89 -1.49 13.56
C HIS A 10 0.60 -1.83 13.37
N HIS A 11 0.94 -2.51 12.27
CA HIS A 11 2.28 -3.01 11.96
C HIS A 11 2.84 -4.01 12.99
N ALA A 12 1.98 -4.81 13.61
CA ALA A 12 2.40 -5.81 14.59
C ALA A 12 3.38 -6.86 14.02
N ASN A 13 3.42 -7.03 12.70
CA ASN A 13 4.34 -7.93 11.99
C ASN A 13 5.79 -7.43 11.94
N LEU A 14 6.05 -6.15 12.27
CA LEU A 14 7.40 -5.60 12.34
C LEU A 14 8.07 -5.83 13.70
N MET A 15 7.32 -6.30 14.69
CA MET A 15 7.81 -6.61 16.03
C MET A 15 8.11 -8.10 16.12
N ASP A 16 9.15 -8.46 16.87
CA ASP A 16 9.36 -9.86 17.19
C ASP A 16 8.31 -10.37 18.20
N GLY A 17 8.28 -11.69 18.40
CA GLY A 17 7.29 -12.33 19.26
C GLY A 17 7.36 -11.91 20.74
N GLU A 18 8.52 -11.48 21.24
CA GLU A 18 8.71 -11.07 22.64
C GLU A 18 8.36 -9.60 22.85
N GLU A 19 8.73 -8.74 21.91
CA GLU A 19 8.33 -7.32 21.87
C GLU A 19 6.81 -7.19 21.79
N LEU A 20 6.16 -7.96 20.90
CA LEU A 20 4.70 -7.94 20.76
C LEU A 20 4.02 -8.43 22.04
N LYS A 21 4.51 -9.50 22.67
CA LYS A 21 3.99 -9.98 23.96
C LYS A 21 4.10 -8.91 25.05
N THR A 22 5.25 -8.23 25.11
CA THR A 22 5.51 -7.17 26.09
C THR A 22 4.55 -6.01 25.89
N LEU A 23 4.40 -5.53 24.65
CA LEU A 23 3.44 -4.48 24.30
C LEU A 23 2.01 -4.87 24.68
N MET A 24 1.58 -6.09 24.33
CA MET A 24 0.24 -6.59 24.65
C MET A 24 0.01 -6.68 26.16
N LYS A 25 1.03 -7.05 26.94
CA LYS A 25 0.97 -7.04 28.41
C LYS A 25 0.83 -5.64 28.97
N CYS A 26 1.59 -4.67 28.47
CA CYS A 26 1.48 -3.26 28.86
C CYS A 26 0.09 -2.69 28.54
N LEU A 27 -0.44 -2.94 27.34
CA LEU A 27 -1.79 -2.51 26.96
C LEU A 27 -2.84 -3.11 27.89
N ARG A 28 -2.73 -4.40 28.23
CA ARG A 28 -3.63 -5.04 29.20
C ARG A 28 -3.63 -4.35 30.57
N MET A 29 -2.48 -3.87 31.03
CA MET A 29 -2.38 -3.17 32.32
C MET A 29 -2.97 -1.75 32.29
N LEU A 30 -3.03 -1.10 31.13
CA LEU A 30 -3.48 0.29 31.00
C LEU A 30 -4.98 0.44 30.73
N MET A 31 -5.68 -0.64 30.38
CA MET A 31 -7.10 -0.56 30.02
C MET A 31 -8.03 -0.93 31.17
N ASN A 32 -9.24 -0.37 31.14
CA ASN A 32 -10.27 -0.68 32.11
C ASN A 32 -11.02 -1.98 31.72
N TRP A 33 -10.73 -3.07 32.42
CA TRP A 33 -11.33 -4.38 32.15
C TRP A 33 -12.84 -4.47 32.39
N GLN A 34 -13.42 -3.56 33.18
CA GLN A 34 -14.88 -3.51 33.37
C GLN A 34 -15.61 -3.20 32.05
N ARG A 35 -14.92 -2.56 31.10
CA ARG A 35 -15.46 -2.26 29.76
C ARG A 35 -15.21 -3.38 28.76
N ARG A 36 -14.54 -4.47 29.15
CA ARG A 36 -14.17 -5.61 28.28
C ARG A 36 -13.51 -5.18 26.96
N PRO A 37 -12.45 -4.36 26.98
CA PRO A 37 -11.85 -3.79 25.77
C PRO A 37 -11.28 -4.87 24.85
N VAL A 38 -11.44 -4.69 23.54
CA VAL A 38 -10.85 -5.57 22.53
C VAL A 38 -9.49 -5.02 22.12
N ILE A 39 -8.43 -5.83 22.22
CA ILE A 39 -7.13 -5.52 21.61
C ILE A 39 -6.99 -6.36 20.36
N ALA A 40 -6.81 -5.71 19.22
CA ALA A 40 -6.56 -6.36 17.95
C ALA A 40 -5.22 -5.90 17.37
N THR A 41 -4.68 -6.69 16.47
CA THR A 41 -3.52 -6.30 15.65
C THR A 41 -3.93 -6.17 14.20
N SER A 42 -3.27 -5.28 13.48
CA SER A 42 -3.46 -5.12 12.06
C SER A 42 -2.14 -4.98 11.32
N GLN A 43 -2.17 -5.30 10.04
CA GLN A 43 -1.08 -5.06 9.11
C GLN A 43 -1.60 -4.46 7.82
N MET A 44 -0.69 -3.94 7.01
CA MET A 44 -0.97 -3.61 5.62
C MET A 44 -0.64 -4.83 4.76
N LYS A 45 -1.65 -5.43 4.14
CA LYS A 45 -1.51 -6.57 3.23
C LYS A 45 -1.38 -6.05 1.82
N VAL A 46 -0.34 -6.48 1.11
CA VAL A 46 -0.16 -6.14 -0.29
C VAL A 46 -1.03 -7.06 -1.14
N MET A 47 -1.92 -6.47 -1.92
CA MET A 47 -2.83 -7.21 -2.80
C MET A 47 -2.22 -7.44 -4.19
N GLY A 48 -1.26 -6.59 -4.57
CA GLY A 48 -0.51 -6.71 -5.81
C GLY A 48 -0.42 -5.39 -6.57
N LEU A 49 -0.11 -5.51 -7.86
CA LEU A 49 -0.01 -4.39 -8.80
C LEU A 49 -1.20 -4.42 -9.75
N ILE A 50 -2.02 -3.37 -9.71
CA ILE A 50 -3.23 -3.25 -10.52
C ILE A 50 -2.98 -2.22 -11.61
N PRO A 51 -3.30 -2.46 -12.90
CA PRO A 51 -3.17 -1.42 -13.90
C PRO A 51 -4.09 -0.24 -13.59
N ALA A 52 -3.61 0.97 -13.91
CA ALA A 52 -4.33 2.20 -13.67
C ALA A 52 -5.69 2.25 -14.39
N ASP A 53 -5.79 1.68 -15.59
CA ASP A 53 -7.03 1.62 -16.39
C ASP A 53 -8.22 1.00 -15.64
N ARG A 54 -7.97 0.01 -14.77
CA ARG A 54 -8.98 -0.64 -13.94
C ARG A 54 -9.47 0.24 -12.80
N LEU A 55 -8.66 1.17 -12.30
CA LEU A 55 -9.11 2.15 -11.31
C LEU A 55 -9.88 3.31 -11.94
N LEU A 56 -9.61 3.60 -13.22
CA LEU A 56 -10.32 4.62 -14.00
C LEU A 56 -11.67 4.12 -14.52
N SER A 57 -11.77 2.82 -14.78
CA SER A 57 -13.01 2.17 -15.20
C SER A 57 -14.00 2.13 -14.02
N SER A 58 -15.12 2.85 -14.13
CA SER A 58 -16.17 2.90 -13.08
C SER A 58 -16.93 1.57 -12.88
N ASP A 59 -16.63 0.55 -13.69
CA ASP A 59 -17.21 -0.78 -13.57
C ASP A 59 -16.53 -1.56 -12.46
N ASN A 60 -17.12 -1.50 -11.27
CA ASN A 60 -16.75 -2.24 -10.06
C ASN A 60 -17.00 -3.77 -10.17
N ARG A 61 -16.95 -4.34 -11.39
CA ARG A 61 -17.01 -5.79 -11.59
C ARG A 61 -15.76 -6.35 -10.93
N GLY A 62 -15.98 -7.16 -9.89
CA GLY A 62 -14.97 -7.60 -8.93
C GLY A 62 -13.62 -7.84 -9.58
N ILE A 63 -12.56 -7.36 -8.92
CA ILE A 63 -11.17 -7.47 -9.35
C ILE A 63 -10.83 -8.97 -9.44
N THR A 64 -11.18 -9.62 -10.54
CA THR A 64 -10.73 -10.96 -10.84
C THR A 64 -9.26 -10.79 -11.22
N LEU A 65 -8.38 -11.39 -10.43
CA LEU A 65 -6.95 -11.60 -10.69
C LEU A 65 -6.76 -12.55 -11.90
N GLU A 66 -7.58 -12.42 -12.95
CA GLU A 66 -7.43 -13.19 -14.17
C GLU A 66 -6.15 -12.75 -14.88
N SER A 67 -5.23 -13.71 -14.96
CA SER A 67 -3.98 -13.75 -15.74
C SER A 67 -3.50 -12.39 -16.26
N MET A 68 -3.05 -11.56 -15.34
CA MET A 68 -2.28 -10.38 -15.68
C MET A 68 -1.02 -10.82 -16.44
N PRO A 69 -0.63 -10.13 -17.51
CA PRO A 69 0.64 -10.41 -18.17
C PRO A 69 1.76 -10.34 -17.13
N SER A 70 2.63 -11.35 -17.14
CA SER A 70 3.77 -11.46 -16.23
C SER A 70 4.62 -10.20 -16.32
N LEU A 71 4.93 -9.57 -15.19
CA LEU A 71 5.86 -8.43 -15.15
C LEU A 71 7.31 -8.89 -14.98
N ARG A 72 7.54 -10.21 -14.90
CA ARG A 72 8.88 -10.81 -14.86
C ARG A 72 9.74 -10.33 -16.02
N GLY A 73 11.00 -10.06 -15.72
CA GLY A 73 11.97 -9.65 -16.73
C GLY A 73 11.91 -8.16 -17.10
N ARG A 74 11.01 -7.38 -16.48
CA ARG A 74 10.85 -5.94 -16.74
C ARG A 74 11.58 -5.09 -15.70
N LEU A 75 11.84 -3.83 -16.03
CA LEU A 75 12.29 -2.82 -15.09
C LEU A 75 11.08 -2.16 -14.42
N ALA A 76 11.06 -2.08 -13.10
CA ALA A 76 10.07 -1.27 -12.39
C ALA A 76 10.64 0.10 -12.04
N LEU A 77 9.98 1.17 -12.45
CA LEU A 77 10.23 2.52 -11.97
C LEU A 77 9.16 2.88 -10.93
N VAL A 78 9.54 2.92 -9.66
CA VAL A 78 8.67 3.32 -8.56
C VAL A 78 8.66 4.84 -8.45
N VAL A 79 7.48 5.45 -8.55
CA VAL A 79 7.23 6.89 -8.39
C VAL A 79 6.25 7.10 -7.25
N CYS A 80 6.69 7.73 -6.15
CA CYS A 80 5.81 7.95 -5.00
C CYS A 80 6.20 9.18 -4.18
N GLY A 81 5.18 9.81 -3.60
CA GLY A 81 5.28 10.97 -2.71
C GLY A 81 4.76 10.61 -1.31
N VAL A 82 5.39 9.61 -0.69
CA VAL A 82 5.01 9.09 0.63
C VAL A 82 6.16 9.26 1.63
N GLY A 83 5.86 9.36 2.92
CA GLY A 83 6.86 9.58 3.98
C GLY A 83 7.95 8.51 4.14
N ASN A 84 7.86 7.36 3.47
CA ASN A 84 8.94 6.36 3.40
C ASN A 84 8.96 5.66 2.02
N PRO A 85 9.55 6.30 0.99
CA PRO A 85 9.53 5.79 -0.38
C PRO A 85 10.36 4.52 -0.55
N ASP A 86 11.45 4.35 0.21
CA ASP A 86 12.26 3.11 0.22
C ASP A 86 11.45 1.88 0.61
N SER A 87 10.50 2.03 1.54
CA SER A 87 9.62 0.93 1.93
C SER A 87 8.72 0.46 0.78
N VAL A 88 8.28 1.39 -0.08
CA VAL A 88 7.47 1.08 -1.27
C VAL A 88 8.31 0.34 -2.29
N ALA A 89 9.53 0.81 -2.58
CA ALA A 89 10.44 0.13 -3.50
C ALA A 89 10.72 -1.31 -3.06
N LYS A 90 11.04 -1.53 -1.78
CA LYS A 90 11.25 -2.87 -1.20
C LYS A 90 10.02 -3.78 -1.27
N VAL A 91 8.81 -3.21 -1.20
CA VAL A 91 7.59 -3.98 -1.40
C VAL A 91 7.48 -4.39 -2.86
N VAL A 92 7.67 -3.47 -3.80
CA VAL A 92 7.61 -3.74 -5.25
C VAL A 92 8.64 -4.80 -5.66
N GLU A 93 9.89 -4.69 -5.18
CA GLU A 93 10.96 -5.68 -5.41
C GLU A 93 10.54 -7.13 -5.05
N LYS A 94 9.67 -7.30 -4.07
CA LYS A 94 9.23 -8.62 -3.60
C LYS A 94 8.01 -9.19 -4.33
N LEU A 95 7.30 -8.37 -5.11
CA LEU A 95 6.05 -8.77 -5.75
C LEU A 95 6.24 -9.59 -7.03
N ASP A 96 7.31 -9.37 -7.77
CA ASP A 96 7.59 -10.05 -9.03
C ASP A 96 9.10 -10.23 -9.26
N CYS A 97 9.50 -10.98 -10.29
CA CYS A 97 10.90 -11.13 -10.69
C CYS A 97 11.32 -10.02 -11.66
N TRP A 98 11.51 -8.82 -11.12
CA TRP A 98 12.03 -7.68 -11.87
C TRP A 98 13.49 -7.88 -12.30
N VAL A 99 13.88 -7.32 -13.43
CA VAL A 99 15.30 -7.18 -13.78
C VAL A 99 15.95 -6.18 -12.83
N ARG A 100 15.26 -5.08 -12.55
CA ARG A 100 15.69 -4.03 -11.64
C ARG A 100 14.48 -3.24 -11.15
N VAL A 101 14.58 -2.72 -9.93
CA VAL A 101 13.65 -1.73 -9.39
C VAL A 101 14.42 -0.42 -9.18
N GLU A 102 13.89 0.66 -9.73
CA GLU A 102 14.41 2.02 -9.59
C GLU A 102 13.40 2.86 -8.81
N LEU A 103 13.88 3.80 -8.00
CA LEU A 103 13.03 4.67 -7.20
C LEU A 103 13.26 6.12 -7.59
N LYS A 104 12.20 6.78 -8.07
CA LYS A 104 12.11 8.24 -8.19
C LYS A 104 11.17 8.74 -7.09
N ALA A 105 11.77 9.06 -5.95
CA ALA A 105 11.05 9.56 -4.77
C ALA A 105 10.72 11.06 -4.91
N PHE A 106 9.52 11.41 -4.48
CA PHE A 106 9.04 12.79 -4.38
C PHE A 106 8.79 13.15 -2.90
N PRO A 107 8.70 14.45 -2.55
CA PRO A 107 8.34 14.88 -1.20
C PRO A 107 7.06 14.20 -0.70
N ASP A 108 6.95 14.02 0.62
CA ASP A 108 5.71 13.46 1.18
C ASP A 108 4.52 14.35 0.83
N HIS A 109 3.40 13.72 0.50
CA HIS A 109 2.21 14.37 -0.01
C HIS A 109 2.38 15.14 -1.34
N HIS A 110 3.41 14.85 -2.13
CA HIS A 110 3.64 15.51 -3.43
C HIS A 110 2.39 15.50 -4.31
N ALA A 111 2.07 16.66 -4.88
CA ALA A 111 1.02 16.83 -5.88
C ALA A 111 1.66 16.80 -7.26
N PHE A 112 1.51 15.67 -7.96
CA PHE A 112 2.15 15.47 -9.24
C PHE A 112 1.58 16.43 -10.29
N ASN A 113 2.47 17.06 -11.03
CA ASN A 113 2.14 18.02 -12.07
C ASN A 113 2.64 17.54 -13.45
N SER A 114 2.34 18.29 -14.51
CA SER A 114 2.73 17.94 -15.88
C SER A 114 4.25 17.85 -16.10
N GLY A 115 5.04 18.63 -15.38
CA GLY A 115 6.50 18.54 -15.41
C GLY A 115 6.99 17.21 -14.83
N ASP A 116 6.43 16.79 -13.70
CA ASP A 116 6.75 15.48 -13.12
C ASP A 116 6.40 14.34 -14.08
N ILE A 117 5.26 14.44 -14.78
CA ILE A 117 4.87 13.44 -15.79
C ILE A 117 5.91 13.40 -16.90
N HIS A 118 6.32 14.56 -17.43
CA HIS A 118 7.34 14.60 -18.48
C HIS A 118 8.66 13.94 -18.04
N ASP A 119 9.14 14.27 -16.84
CA ASP A 119 10.32 13.66 -16.25
C ASP A 119 10.21 12.13 -16.09
N ILE A 120 9.01 11.62 -15.82
CA ILE A 120 8.75 10.18 -15.72
C ILE A 120 8.72 9.55 -17.11
N LEU A 121 8.16 10.25 -18.11
CA LEU A 121 8.11 9.79 -19.50
C LEU A 121 9.49 9.67 -20.15
N ASP A 122 10.52 10.33 -19.62
CA ASP A 122 11.91 10.10 -20.05
C ASP A 122 12.38 8.65 -19.83
N TRP A 123 11.71 7.92 -18.93
CA TRP A 123 11.95 6.49 -18.68
C TRP A 123 11.12 5.56 -19.56
N ARG A 124 10.26 6.10 -20.43
CA ARG A 124 9.36 5.27 -21.24
C ARG A 124 10.16 4.33 -22.14
N ASN A 125 9.86 3.04 -22.01
CA ASN A 125 10.37 1.96 -22.84
C ASN A 125 9.38 0.79 -22.73
N GLU A 126 9.33 -0.08 -23.73
CA GLU A 126 8.48 -1.27 -23.75
C GLU A 126 8.72 -2.16 -22.52
N ASP A 127 9.97 -2.22 -22.04
CA ASP A 127 10.36 -3.05 -20.89
C ASP A 127 10.19 -2.36 -19.52
N VAL A 128 9.71 -1.12 -19.47
CA VAL A 128 9.55 -0.36 -18.22
C VAL A 128 8.10 -0.37 -17.74
N VAL A 129 7.91 -0.71 -16.48
CA VAL A 129 6.64 -0.61 -15.75
C VAL A 129 6.78 0.52 -14.75
N VAL A 130 5.88 1.50 -14.82
CA VAL A 130 5.83 2.56 -13.80
C VAL A 130 4.91 2.10 -12.69
N VAL A 131 5.37 2.19 -11.44
CA VAL A 131 4.60 1.79 -10.26
C VAL A 131 4.40 2.98 -9.35
N THR A 132 3.15 3.28 -8.98
CA THR A 132 2.83 4.30 -7.96
C THR A 132 1.92 3.74 -6.87
N THR A 133 1.58 4.55 -5.86
CA THR A 133 0.71 4.14 -4.76
C THR A 133 -0.74 4.56 -5.00
N GLU A 134 -1.71 3.87 -4.37
CA GLU A 134 -3.13 4.28 -4.40
C GLU A 134 -3.33 5.74 -3.93
N LYS A 135 -2.54 6.19 -2.95
CA LYS A 135 -2.62 7.54 -2.39
C LYS A 135 -2.17 8.59 -3.39
N ASP A 136 -1.06 8.36 -4.07
CA ASP A 136 -0.51 9.31 -5.06
C ASP A 136 -1.39 9.35 -6.30
N PHE A 137 -1.93 8.20 -6.72
CA PHE A 137 -2.94 8.11 -7.77
C PHE A 137 -4.18 8.95 -7.47
N ALA A 138 -4.77 8.76 -6.28
CA ALA A 138 -5.97 9.49 -5.87
C ALA A 138 -5.72 10.99 -5.69
N ARG A 139 -4.53 11.40 -5.21
CA ARG A 139 -4.18 12.80 -4.98
C ARG A 139 -3.99 13.58 -6.27
N SER A 140 -3.46 12.92 -7.30
CA SER A 140 -3.06 13.57 -8.56
C SER A 140 -3.71 12.89 -9.77
N SER A 141 -5.01 12.56 -9.67
CA SER A 141 -5.71 11.70 -10.63
C SER A 141 -5.51 12.13 -12.08
N ARG A 142 -5.69 13.42 -12.39
CA ARG A 142 -5.50 13.95 -13.76
C ARG A 142 -4.08 13.76 -14.30
N ALA A 143 -3.06 13.95 -13.46
CA ALA A 143 -1.67 13.76 -13.88
C ALA A 143 -1.36 12.26 -14.07
N MET A 144 -1.92 11.42 -13.20
CA MET A 144 -1.74 9.97 -13.23
C MET A 144 -2.51 9.31 -14.38
N GLU A 145 -3.67 9.85 -14.75
CA GLU A 145 -4.42 9.52 -15.96
C GLU A 145 -3.58 9.81 -17.20
N ALA A 146 -3.03 11.02 -17.32
CA ALA A 146 -2.17 11.38 -18.45
C ALA A 146 -0.91 10.50 -18.53
N LEU A 147 -0.36 10.10 -17.38
CA LEU A 147 0.76 9.15 -17.35
C LEU A 147 0.33 7.75 -17.82
N ALA A 148 -0.83 7.26 -17.36
CA ALA A 148 -1.35 5.94 -17.72
C ALA A 148 -1.66 5.78 -19.22
N GLU A 149 -1.93 6.87 -19.93
CA GLU A 149 -2.13 6.86 -21.39
C GLU A 149 -0.83 6.58 -22.16
N GLU A 150 0.32 6.89 -21.57
CA GLU A 150 1.62 6.88 -22.25
C GLU A 150 2.53 5.72 -21.81
N VAL A 151 2.31 5.14 -20.63
CA VAL A 151 3.13 4.04 -20.08
C VAL A 151 2.29 2.96 -19.40
N ASP A 152 2.89 1.78 -19.19
CA ASP A 152 2.29 0.76 -18.34
C ASP A 152 2.36 1.18 -16.86
N LEU A 153 1.34 1.95 -16.43
CA LEU A 153 1.19 2.41 -15.06
C LEU A 153 0.47 1.36 -14.20
N ARG A 154 1.15 0.89 -13.16
CA ARG A 154 0.62 -0.01 -12.13
C ARG A 154 0.49 0.71 -10.79
N ILE A 155 -0.57 0.37 -10.08
CA ILE A 155 -0.90 0.90 -8.76
C ILE A 155 -0.65 -0.19 -7.75
N LEU A 156 0.25 0.08 -6.80
CA LEU A 156 0.46 -0.77 -5.64
C LEU A 156 -0.77 -0.69 -4.74
N LYS A 157 -1.56 -1.77 -4.75
CA LYS A 157 -2.76 -1.89 -3.92
C LYS A 157 -2.46 -2.59 -2.61
N CYS A 158 -2.90 -1.96 -1.54
CA CYS A 158 -2.76 -2.49 -0.20
C CYS A 158 -4.06 -2.40 0.58
N GLU A 159 -4.35 -3.41 1.39
CA GLU A 159 -5.54 -3.46 2.24
C GLU A 159 -5.16 -3.62 3.70
N LEU A 160 -5.92 -2.96 4.58
CA LEU A 160 -5.78 -3.18 6.01
C LEU A 160 -6.35 -4.56 6.36
N GLU A 161 -5.51 -5.43 6.92
CA GLU A 161 -5.91 -6.74 7.39
C GLU A 161 -5.84 -6.79 8.91
N LEU A 162 -6.95 -7.17 9.56
CA LEU A 162 -6.96 -7.49 10.98
C LEU A 162 -6.47 -8.93 11.17
N LEU A 163 -5.52 -9.12 12.09
CA LEU A 163 -4.91 -10.42 12.36
C LEU A 163 -5.44 -11.02 13.66
N TYR A 164 -5.08 -10.44 14.80
CA TYR A 164 -5.52 -10.91 16.11
C TYR A 164 -6.85 -10.26 16.50
N ASN A 165 -7.78 -11.05 17.05
CA ASN A 165 -9.11 -10.62 17.51
C ASN A 165 -9.96 -9.86 16.47
N ALA A 166 -9.77 -10.14 15.18
CA ALA A 166 -10.52 -9.51 14.09
C ALA A 166 -12.04 -9.62 14.26
N ASP A 167 -12.54 -10.79 14.63
CA ASP A 167 -13.98 -11.03 14.80
C ASP A 167 -14.56 -10.25 15.99
N GLN A 168 -13.83 -10.16 17.10
CA GLN A 168 -14.24 -9.37 18.26
C GLN A 168 -14.28 -7.86 17.97
N VAL A 169 -13.47 -7.38 17.02
CA VAL A 169 -13.57 -5.99 16.54
C VAL A 169 -14.87 -5.81 15.75
N LYS A 170 -15.20 -6.74 14.85
CA LYS A 170 -16.43 -6.68 14.03
C LYS A 170 -17.70 -6.75 14.86
N GLU A 171 -17.73 -7.57 15.91
CA GLU A 171 -18.88 -7.67 16.83
C GLU A 171 -19.15 -6.38 17.63
N ARG A 172 -18.22 -5.42 17.58
CA ARG A 172 -18.21 -4.23 18.44
C ARG A 172 -18.33 -2.92 17.68
N MET A 173 -18.34 -2.97 16.35
CA MET A 173 -18.60 -1.86 15.43
C MET A 173 -20.05 -1.91 14.94
#